data_AF-A0A957IUU0-F1
#
_entry.id   AF-A0A957IUU0-F1
#
_cell.length_a   1.000
_cell.length_b   1.000
_cell.length_c   1.000
_cell.angle_alpha   90.00
_cell.angle_beta   90.00
_cell.angle_gamma   90.00
#
_symmetry.space_group_name_H-M   'P 1'
#
loop_
_entity.id
_entity.type
_entity.pdbx_description
1 polymer ?
#
loop_
_entity_poly.entity_id
_entity_poly.type
_entity_poly.pdbx_seq_one_letter_code
_entity_poly.pdbx_strand_id
1 'polypeptide(L)'
;MARQVDHEVLSGFIEEAQSYLPTVREGIRRFQQDRTKTADLEDARRYVHTVKGAASMVGLNGLSHIAYFMEDSMEEVVGGTLKY
;
A
#
# COMPACT_ATOMS: atom_id res chain seq x y z
N MET A 1 -0.28 22.95 17.81
CA MET A 1 1.02 23.16 17.13
C MET A 1 1.19 22.07 16.10
N ALA A 2 1.34 22.41 14.82
CA ALA A 2 1.62 21.41 13.79
C ALA A 2 3.00 20.81 14.08
N ARG A 3 3.06 19.49 14.31
CA ARG A 3 4.33 18.79 14.42
C ARG A 3 4.99 18.88 13.05
N GLN A 4 6.06 19.66 12.94
CA GLN A 4 6.82 19.75 11.72
C GLN A 4 7.43 18.36 11.48
N VAL A 5 7.05 17.74 10.36
CA VAL A 5 7.61 16.44 9.97
C VAL A 5 9.09 16.66 9.67
N ASP A 6 9.94 15.82 10.24
CA ASP A 6 11.37 15.85 9.97
C ASP A 6 11.61 15.56 8.48
N HIS A 7 12.33 16.45 7.81
CA HIS A 7 12.60 16.36 6.36
C HIS A 7 13.41 15.13 5.97
N GLU A 8 14.32 14.67 6.82
CA GLU A 8 15.12 13.46 6.57
C GLU A 8 14.22 12.22 6.65
N VAL A 9 13.39 12.16 7.69
CA VAL A 9 12.41 11.09 7.89
C VAL A 9 11.40 11.03 6.73
N LEU A 10 10.90 12.20 6.29
CA LEU A 10 9.99 12.29 5.15
C LEU A 10 10.64 11.83 3.85
N SER A 11 11.90 12.20 3.61
CA SER A 11 12.64 11.83 2.40
C SER A 11 12.87 10.32 2.36
N GLY A 12 13.31 9.72 3.46
CA GLY A 12 13.47 8.27 3.58
C GLY A 12 12.16 7.51 3.36
N PHE A 13 11.05 8.01 3.91
CA PHE A 13 9.72 7.45 3.66
C PHE A 13 9.35 7.50 2.17
N ILE A 14 9.58 8.62 1.49
CA ILE A 14 9.25 8.77 0.06
C ILE A 14 10.08 7.80 -0.78
N GLU A 15 11.38 7.68 -0.51
CA GLU A 15 12.27 6.74 -1.21
C GLU A 15 11.84 5.28 -1.01
N GLU A 16 11.52 4.90 0.23
CA GLU A 16 11.05 3.56 0.56
C GLU A 16 9.72 3.26 -0.15
N ALA A 17 8.74 4.16 -0.07
CA ALA A 17 7.46 4.00 -0.76
C ALA A 17 7.63 3.87 -2.27
N GLN A 18 8.50 4.70 -2.88
CA GLN A 18 8.81 4.61 -4.30
C GLN A 18 9.46 3.28 -4.69
N SER A 19 10.29 2.70 -3.82
CA SER A 19 10.91 1.38 -4.04
C SER A 19 9.87 0.24 -4.09
N TYR A 20 8.75 0.38 -3.37
CA TYR A 20 7.70 -0.63 -3.31
C TYR A 20 6.66 -0.52 -4.44
N LEU A 21 6.42 0.68 -4.98
CA LEU A 21 5.42 0.91 -6.03
C LEU A 21 5.56 0.01 -7.27
N PRO A 22 6.77 -0.30 -7.80
CA PRO A 22 6.92 -1.23 -8.91
C PRO A 22 6.38 -2.62 -8.60
N THR A 23 6.67 -3.16 -7.41
CA THR A 23 6.23 -4.48 -6.99
C THR A 23 4.72 -4.53 -6.76
N VAL A 24 4.16 -3.50 -6.11
CA VAL A 24 2.70 -3.37 -5.94
C VAL A 24 2.00 -3.38 -7.29
N ARG A 25 2.47 -2.57 -8.24
CA ARG A 25 1.89 -2.48 -9.59
C ARG A 25 1.97 -3.81 -10.33
N GLU A 26 3.11 -4.50 -10.23
CA GLU A 26 3.30 -5.78 -10.91
C GLU A 26 2.40 -6.87 -10.32
N GLY A 27 2.24 -6.94 -8.99
CA GLY A 27 1.33 -7.89 -8.35
C GLY A 27 -0.12 -7.69 -8.78
N ILE A 28 -0.59 -6.44 -8.81
CA ILE A 28 -1.92 -6.09 -9.33
C ILE A 28 -2.05 -6.51 -10.80
N ARG A 29 -1.07 -6.19 -11.64
CA ARG A 29 -1.08 -6.50 -13.07
C ARG A 29 -1.16 -8.01 -13.32
N ARG A 30 -0.38 -8.81 -12.61
CA ARG A 30 -0.39 -10.28 -12.72
C ARG A 30 -1.73 -10.85 -12.33
N PHE A 31 -2.30 -10.40 -11.23
CA PHE A 31 -3.63 -10.80 -10.81
C PHE A 31 -4.72 -10.39 -11.80
N GLN A 32 -4.63 -9.21 -12.41
CA GLN A 32 -5.57 -8.79 -13.46
C GLN A 32 -5.49 -9.67 -14.71
N GLN A 33 -4.30 -10.17 -15.07
CA GLN A 33 -4.11 -11.07 -16.20
C GLN A 33 -4.54 -12.50 -15.91
N ASP A 34 -4.36 -12.96 -14.67
CA ASP A 34 -4.71 -14.29 -14.22
C ASP A 34 -5.23 -14.23 -12.78
N ARG A 35 -6.54 -14.40 -12.62
CA ARG A 35 -7.24 -14.34 -11.34
C ARG A 35 -6.83 -15.45 -10.36
N THR A 36 -6.11 -16.48 -10.82
CA THR A 36 -5.56 -17.52 -9.94
C THR A 36 -4.27 -17.07 -9.22
N LYS A 37 -3.67 -15.96 -9.65
CA LYS A 37 -2.48 -15.35 -9.05
C LYS A 37 -2.79 -14.53 -7.80
N THR A 38 -3.61 -15.07 -6.90
CA THR A 38 -3.97 -14.39 -5.64
C THR A 38 -2.73 -14.09 -4.79
N ALA A 39 -1.74 -14.99 -4.76
CA ALA A 39 -0.48 -14.78 -4.04
C ALA A 39 0.28 -13.51 -4.49
N ASP A 40 0.31 -13.20 -5.79
CA ASP A 40 0.95 -11.97 -6.29
C ASP A 40 0.20 -10.72 -5.79
N LEU A 41 -1.14 -10.79 -5.66
CA LEU A 41 -1.94 -9.70 -5.09
C LEU A 41 -1.76 -9.59 -3.57
N GLU A 42 -1.62 -10.71 -2.86
CA GLU A 42 -1.33 -10.71 -1.42
C GLU A 42 0.05 -10.10 -1.11
N ASP A 43 1.05 -10.38 -1.93
CA ASP A 43 2.37 -9.76 -1.79
C ASP A 43 2.31 -8.26 -2.06
N ALA A 44 1.58 -7.81 -3.09
CA ALA A 44 1.31 -6.38 -3.31
C ALA A 44 0.63 -5.73 -2.09
N ARG A 45 -0.37 -6.40 -1.50
CA ARG A 45 -1.05 -5.93 -0.29
C ARG A 45 -0.08 -5.76 0.89
N ARG A 46 0.86 -6.68 1.10
CA ARG A 46 1.87 -6.57 2.17
C ARG A 46 2.74 -5.32 2.02
N TYR A 47 3.13 -4.95 0.81
CA TYR A 47 3.85 -3.69 0.59
C TYR A 47 2.99 -2.46 0.88
N VAL A 48 1.72 -2.48 0.49
CA VAL A 48 0.76 -1.41 0.84
C VAL A 48 0.60 -1.29 2.35
N HIS A 49 0.57 -2.42 3.09
CA HIS A 49 0.56 -2.45 4.55
C HIS A 49 1.78 -1.73 5.15
N THR A 50 2.97 -2.02 4.63
CA THR A 50 4.21 -1.36 5.07
C THR A 50 4.14 0.15 4.83
N VAL A 51 3.70 0.59 3.65
CA VAL A 51 3.52 2.02 3.34
C VAL A 51 2.49 2.67 4.28
N LYS A 52 1.37 2.00 4.57
CA LYS A 52 0.35 2.48 5.52
C LYS A 52 0.95 2.74 6.90
N GLY A 53 1.69 1.77 7.42
CA GLY A 53 2.36 1.86 8.72
C GLY A 53 3.39 2.99 8.74
N ALA A 54 4.27 3.04 7.73
CA ALA A 54 5.28 4.08 7.60
C ALA A 54 4.67 5.48 7.50
N ALA A 55 3.62 5.66 6.68
CA ALA A 55 2.89 6.91 6.56
C ALA A 55 2.29 7.37 7.90
N SER A 56 1.73 6.45 8.69
CA SER A 56 1.22 6.76 10.03
C SER A 56 2.33 7.19 10.99
N MET A 57 3.50 6.53 10.94
CA MET A 57 4.63 6.84 11.83
C MET A 57 5.21 8.22 11.56
N VAL A 58 5.24 8.65 10.30
CA VAL A 58 5.76 9.98 9.90
C VAL A 58 4.70 11.08 9.95
N GLY A 59 3.47 10.77 10.36
CA GLY A 59 2.37 11.73 10.52
C GLY A 59 1.59 12.07 9.24
N LEU A 60 1.79 11.32 8.15
CA LEU A 60 1.06 11.45 6.90
C LEU A 60 -0.27 10.68 6.94
N ASN A 61 -1.16 11.09 7.84
CA ASN A 61 -2.42 10.38 8.12
C ASN A 61 -3.32 10.21 6.89
N GLY A 62 -3.39 11.21 6.01
CA GLY A 62 -4.18 11.12 4.78
C GLY A 62 -3.68 10.03 3.83
N LEU A 63 -2.35 9.87 3.72
CA LEU A 63 -1.74 8.82 2.91
C LEU A 63 -1.92 7.45 3.56
N SER A 64 -1.79 7.36 4.89
CA SER A 64 -2.09 6.13 5.62
C SER A 64 -3.53 5.67 5.39
N HIS A 65 -4.49 6.59 5.37
CA HIS A 65 -5.90 6.28 5.11
C HIS A 65 -6.14 5.79 3.67
N ILE A 66 -5.47 6.37 2.67
CA ILE A 66 -5.54 5.89 1.28
C ILE A 66 -4.96 4.47 1.19
N ALA A 67 -3.80 4.22 1.80
CA ALA A 67 -3.17 2.90 1.82
C ALA A 67 -4.05 1.85 2.52
N TYR A 68 -4.79 2.25 3.57
CA TYR A 68 -5.80 1.40 4.19
C TYR A 68 -6.89 0.98 3.19
N PHE A 69 -7.51 1.91 2.46
CA PHE A 69 -8.55 1.54 1.47
C PHE A 69 -8.01 0.65 0.35
N MET A 70 -6.75 0.86 -0.06
CA MET A 70 -6.10 -0.02 -1.04
C MET A 70 -5.90 -1.43 -0.50
N GLU A 71 -5.41 -1.57 0.74
CA GLU A 71 -5.23 -2.86 1.41
C GLU A 71 -6.56 -3.61 1.57
N ASP A 72 -7.58 -2.91 2.07
CA ASP A 72 -8.93 -3.45 2.30
C ASP A 72 -9.56 -3.94 0.99
N SER A 73 -9.48 -3.13 -0.07
CA SER A 73 -9.95 -3.52 -1.42
C SER A 73 -9.23 -4.77 -1.94
N MET A 74 -7.91 -4.89 -1.72
CA MET A 74 -7.16 -6.08 -2.14
C MET A 74 -7.58 -7.32 -1.36
N GLU A 75 -7.82 -7.19 -0.05
CA GLU A 75 -8.31 -8.28 0.80
C GLU A 75 -9.71 -8.73 0.36
N GLU A 76 -10.63 -7.81 0.11
CA GLU A 76 -11.97 -8.11 -0.39
C GLU A 76 -11.95 -8.79 -1.76
N VAL A 77 -11.02 -8.40 -2.65
CA VAL A 77 -10.85 -9.04 -3.96
C VAL A 77 -10.36 -10.48 -3.81
N VAL A 78 -9.40 -10.73 -2.92
CA VAL A 78 -8.89 -12.10 -2.65
C VAL A 78 -9.97 -12.96 -1.98
N GLY A 79 -10.74 -12.38 -1.05
CA GLY A 79 -11.85 -13.05 -0.37
C GLY A 79 -13.09 -13.26 -1.23
N GLY A 80 -13.15 -12.64 -2.42
CA GLY A 80 -14.34 -12.65 -3.28
C GLY A 80 -15.53 -11.88 -2.68
N THR A 81 -15.27 -10.96 -1.75
CA THR A 81 -16.28 -10.20 -1.02
C THR A 81 -16.44 -8.76 -1.49
N LEU A 82 -15.62 -8.30 -2.45
CA LEU A 82 -15.71 -6.93 -2.98
C LEU A 82 -17.11 -6.66 -3.54
N LYS A 83 -17.84 -5.76 -2.88
CA LYS A 83 -19.19 -5.34 -3.28
C LYS A 83 -19.07 -4.08 -4.14
N TYR A 84 -19.52 -4.18 -5.40
CA TYR A 84 -19.68 -3.03 -6.30
C TYR A 84 -20.99 -2.30 -6.05
#